data_AF-A0A0J9TJG8-F1
#
_entry.id   AF-A0A0J9TJG8-F1
#
_cell.length_a   1.000
_cell.length_b   1.000
_cell.length_c   1.000
_cell.angle_alpha   90.00
_cell.angle_beta   90.00
_cell.angle_gamma   90.00
#
_symmetry.space_group_name_H-M   'P 1'
#
loop_
_entity.id
_entity.type
_entity.pdbx_description
1 polymer ?
#
loop_
_entity_poly.entity_id
_entity_poly.type
_entity_poly.pdbx_seq_one_letter_code
_entity_poly.pdbx_strand_id
1 'polypeptide(L)'
;MRLRTLAPLYTCALAYAGMSKMSTCMPNVTPTPSKEQPRSAMAAPTKASAAQLDAVKKYLKSFDHKNEEESINGFAQLLKQLNIKMAVFDFDLTIIGAHSGGYIDKANDVGHIGTAVTNHFKLLSKALKENGIKITVATFSDEEAIRYSRGRNPTLIAGTDMVKFSMQQSKCDAKIEKVYAYYPPYYREPRHYRQLGMDKPMSHDKSYHLKQVGRSSGSKRVKRGQAVRSE
;
A
#
# COMPACT_ATOMS: atom_id res chain seq x y z
N MET A 1 -12.86 12.21 7.82
CA MET A 1 -11.64 11.72 7.12
C MET A 1 -11.02 12.90 6.36
N ARG A 2 -9.77 13.30 6.62
CA ARG A 2 -9.07 14.37 5.86
C ARG A 2 -7.97 13.74 5.01
N LEU A 3 -8.19 13.62 3.70
CA LEU A 3 -7.14 13.20 2.74
C LEU A 3 -6.32 14.43 2.31
N ARG A 4 -5.00 14.40 2.53
CA ARG A 4 -4.04 15.37 1.98
C ARG A 4 -3.32 14.76 0.77
N THR A 5 -3.12 15.62 -0.23
CA THR A 5 -2.59 15.39 -1.59
C THR A 5 -1.10 15.02 -1.67
N LEU A 6 -0.75 14.04 -2.52
CA LEU A 6 0.55 13.94 -3.22
C LEU A 6 0.38 13.27 -4.61
N ALA A 7 1.17 13.73 -5.59
CA ALA A 7 1.19 13.36 -7.02
C ALA A 7 2.24 12.25 -7.34
N PRO A 8 2.39 11.78 -8.60
CA PRO A 8 1.41 11.15 -9.49
C PRO A 8 1.83 9.70 -9.82
N LEU A 9 0.89 8.82 -10.17
CA LEU A 9 1.17 7.40 -10.45
C LEU A 9 0.80 6.96 -11.86
N TYR A 10 1.65 6.10 -12.39
CA TYR A 10 1.31 5.10 -13.39
C TYR A 10 0.07 4.31 -12.94
N THR A 11 -1.04 4.42 -13.68
CA THR A 11 -2.23 3.53 -13.79
C THR A 11 -2.67 2.65 -12.61
N CYS A 12 -2.36 3.05 -11.38
CA CYS A 12 -2.87 2.53 -10.12
C CYS A 12 -3.49 3.72 -9.39
N ALA A 13 -4.81 3.75 -9.25
CA ALA A 13 -5.43 4.72 -8.35
C ALA A 13 -4.97 4.40 -6.92
N LEU A 14 -4.19 5.30 -6.33
CA LEU A 14 -3.89 5.32 -4.91
C LEU A 14 -5.05 6.00 -4.18
N ALA A 15 -5.70 5.28 -3.29
CA ALA A 15 -6.40 5.89 -2.16
C ALA A 15 -5.44 5.87 -0.97
N TYR A 16 -5.05 7.04 -0.45
CA TYR A 16 -4.20 7.18 0.74
C TYR A 16 -4.92 8.06 1.76
N ALA A 17 -5.33 7.49 2.89
CA ALA A 17 -5.87 8.23 4.03
C ALA A 17 -4.76 8.55 5.05
N GLY A 18 -4.83 9.75 5.64
CA GLY A 18 -3.70 10.45 6.25
C GLY A 18 -3.16 9.91 7.58
N MET A 19 -1.86 10.13 7.76
CA MET A 19 -1.12 10.00 9.02
C MET A 19 -1.50 11.12 10.00
N SER A 20 -1.74 10.78 11.27
CA SER A 20 -1.72 11.74 12.38
C SER A 20 -0.63 11.35 13.39
N LYS A 21 0.34 12.26 13.53
CA LYS A 21 1.36 12.47 14.58
C LYS A 21 1.67 11.28 15.51
N MET A 22 2.84 10.66 15.29
CA MET A 22 3.53 9.89 16.33
C MET A 22 4.02 10.84 17.42
N SER A 23 3.60 10.59 18.66
CA SER A 23 4.24 11.11 19.87
C SER A 23 5.54 10.34 20.09
N THR A 24 6.66 11.06 20.14
CA THR A 24 8.00 10.51 20.29
C THR A 24 8.33 10.30 21.78
N CYS A 25 8.53 9.04 22.18
CA CYS A 25 9.30 8.69 23.37
C CYS A 25 10.47 7.80 22.94
N MET A 26 11.57 8.40 22.46
CA MET A 26 12.89 7.77 22.31
C MET A 26 13.98 8.86 22.33
N PRO A 27 15.21 8.57 22.81
CA PRO A 27 16.17 9.56 23.27
C PRO A 27 16.86 10.35 22.16
N ASN A 28 17.24 11.58 22.51
CA ASN A 28 17.97 12.56 21.68
C ASN A 28 19.24 11.95 21.06
N VAL A 29 19.25 11.83 19.73
CA VAL A 29 20.49 11.76 18.95
C VAL A 29 20.43 12.88 17.93
N THR A 30 21.24 13.90 18.14
CA THR A 30 21.36 15.07 17.26
C THR A 30 21.87 14.64 15.87
N PRO A 31 21.13 14.85 14.78
CA PRO A 31 21.61 14.52 13.45
C PRO A 31 22.49 15.64 12.88
N THR A 32 23.70 15.28 12.46
CA THR A 32 24.62 16.13 11.70
C THR A 32 24.08 16.33 10.26
N PRO A 33 24.18 17.51 9.64
CA PRO A 33 23.56 17.76 8.33
C PRO A 33 24.40 17.17 7.20
N SER A 34 23.89 16.14 6.51
CA SER A 34 24.46 15.67 5.24
C SER A 34 23.79 16.39 4.06
N LYS A 35 24.61 16.98 3.19
CA LYS A 35 24.24 17.74 1.98
C LYS A 35 23.16 17.03 1.14
N GLU A 36 22.10 17.77 0.79
CA GLU A 36 21.09 17.35 -0.18
C GLU A 36 21.72 17.11 -1.56
N GLN A 37 21.44 15.95 -2.15
CA GLN A 37 21.75 15.63 -3.55
C GLN A 37 20.48 15.12 -4.27
N PRO A 38 20.37 15.33 -5.58
CA PRO A 38 19.10 15.52 -6.26
C PRO A 38 18.29 14.23 -6.37
N ARG A 39 17.00 14.36 -6.10
CA ARG A 39 16.00 13.29 -6.27
C ARG A 39 16.04 12.78 -7.71
N SER A 40 16.32 11.49 -7.89
CA SER A 40 16.03 10.78 -9.14
C SER A 40 14.58 11.07 -9.55
N ALA A 41 14.40 11.89 -10.57
CA ALA A 41 13.10 12.33 -11.04
C ALA A 41 12.29 11.11 -11.51
N MET A 42 11.17 10.83 -10.84
CA MET A 42 10.13 9.97 -11.39
C MET A 42 9.61 10.62 -12.68
N ALA A 43 9.36 9.82 -13.72
CA ALA A 43 8.85 10.33 -14.99
C ALA A 43 7.56 11.14 -14.79
N ALA A 44 7.46 12.30 -15.46
CA ALA A 44 6.32 13.18 -15.36
C ALA A 44 5.02 12.47 -15.79
N PRO A 45 3.88 12.78 -15.15
CA PRO A 45 2.59 12.19 -15.51
C PRO A 45 2.21 12.52 -16.95
N THR A 46 1.66 11.53 -17.66
CA THR A 46 1.07 11.75 -18.99
C THR A 46 -0.23 12.54 -18.85
N LYS A 47 -0.64 13.27 -19.89
CA LYS A 47 -1.93 14.00 -19.91
C LYS A 47 -3.12 13.08 -19.57
N ALA A 48 -3.10 11.83 -20.05
CA ALA A 48 -4.11 10.83 -19.74
C ALA A 48 -4.15 10.48 -18.23
N SER A 49 -3.00 10.33 -17.57
CA SER A 49 -2.93 10.04 -16.13
C SER A 49 -3.39 11.22 -15.25
N ALA A 50 -3.21 12.46 -15.72
CA ALA A 50 -3.71 13.64 -15.02
C ALA A 50 -5.25 13.72 -15.04
N ALA A 51 -5.87 13.49 -16.20
CA ALA A 51 -7.32 13.47 -16.34
C ALA A 51 -7.99 12.36 -15.50
N GLN A 52 -7.40 11.16 -15.47
CA GLN A 52 -7.86 10.06 -14.61
C GLN A 52 -7.81 10.46 -13.13
N LEU A 53 -6.70 11.06 -12.69
CA LEU A 53 -6.53 11.51 -11.32
C LEU A 53 -7.57 12.58 -10.94
N ASP A 54 -7.86 13.52 -11.85
CA ASP A 54 -8.83 14.57 -11.58
C ASP A 54 -10.27 14.05 -11.55
N ALA A 55 -10.60 13.07 -12.38
CA ALA A 55 -11.89 12.36 -12.31
C ALA A 55 -12.07 11.67 -10.94
N VAL A 56 -11.04 10.95 -10.45
CA VAL A 56 -11.04 10.32 -9.13
C VAL A 56 -11.22 11.37 -8.03
N LYS A 57 -10.44 12.46 -8.05
CA LYS A 57 -10.57 13.54 -7.05
C LYS A 57 -11.97 14.16 -7.06
N LYS A 58 -12.54 14.40 -8.24
CA LYS A 58 -13.88 14.97 -8.40
C LYS A 58 -14.91 14.04 -7.75
N TYR A 59 -14.84 12.75 -8.03
CA TYR A 59 -15.74 11.75 -7.44
C TYR A 59 -15.63 11.72 -5.91
N LEU A 60 -14.42 11.69 -5.37
CA LEU A 60 -14.20 11.67 -3.92
C LEU A 60 -14.74 12.91 -3.21
N LYS A 61 -14.75 14.08 -3.87
CA LYS A 61 -15.34 15.32 -3.31
C LYS A 61 -16.87 15.28 -3.30
N SER A 62 -17.49 14.55 -4.22
CA SER A 62 -18.94 14.39 -4.32
C SER A 62 -19.42 13.06 -3.73
N PHE A 63 -18.60 12.38 -2.94
CA PHE A 63 -18.96 11.11 -2.31
C PHE A 63 -20.13 11.35 -1.35
N ASP A 64 -21.24 10.62 -1.53
CA ASP A 64 -22.41 10.76 -0.68
C ASP A 64 -22.31 9.83 0.53
N HIS A 65 -21.95 10.42 1.67
CA HIS A 65 -21.86 9.71 2.94
C HIS A 65 -23.22 9.27 3.50
N LYS A 66 -24.35 9.74 2.96
CA LYS A 66 -25.68 9.24 3.33
C LYS A 66 -26.05 7.97 2.56
N ASN A 67 -25.48 7.79 1.36
CA ASN A 67 -25.69 6.64 0.48
C ASN A 67 -24.33 5.97 0.16
N GLU A 68 -23.66 5.49 1.22
CA GLU A 68 -22.28 5.02 1.12
C GLU A 68 -22.11 3.82 0.18
N GLU A 69 -23.06 2.88 0.18
CA GLU A 69 -23.00 1.70 -0.69
C GLU A 69 -23.10 2.09 -2.17
N GLU A 70 -24.03 2.98 -2.52
CA GLU A 70 -24.17 3.51 -3.88
C GLU A 70 -22.90 4.26 -4.32
N SER A 71 -22.36 5.11 -3.44
CA SER A 71 -21.13 5.85 -3.70
C SER A 71 -19.90 4.93 -3.84
N ILE A 72 -19.82 3.84 -3.08
CA ILE A 72 -18.75 2.84 -3.21
C ILE A 72 -18.87 2.10 -4.55
N ASN A 73 -20.07 1.68 -4.92
CA ASN A 73 -20.32 0.99 -6.18
C ASN A 73 -20.02 1.89 -7.37
N GLY A 74 -20.47 3.15 -7.33
CA GLY A 74 -20.17 4.14 -8.36
C GLY A 74 -18.66 4.45 -8.44
N PHE A 75 -17.95 4.45 -7.32
CA PHE A 75 -16.49 4.60 -7.32
C PHE A 75 -15.80 3.44 -8.05
N ALA A 76 -16.19 2.19 -7.77
CA ALA A 76 -15.64 1.02 -8.45
C ALA A 76 -15.92 1.04 -9.97
N GLN A 77 -17.13 1.48 -10.37
CA GLN A 77 -17.49 1.66 -11.77
C GLN A 77 -16.64 2.75 -12.45
N LEU A 78 -16.40 3.89 -11.78
CA LEU A 78 -15.49 4.92 -12.28
C LEU A 78 -14.10 4.34 -12.53
N LEU A 79 -13.54 3.59 -11.57
CA LEU A 79 -12.23 2.98 -11.75
C LEU A 79 -12.19 2.04 -12.96
N LYS A 80 -13.25 1.26 -13.19
CA LYS A 80 -13.40 0.42 -14.38
C LYS A 80 -13.46 1.24 -15.67
N GLN A 81 -14.23 2.33 -15.71
CA GLN A 81 -14.30 3.24 -16.86
C GLN A 81 -12.95 3.89 -17.18
N LEU A 82 -12.17 4.22 -16.14
CA LEU A 82 -10.80 4.72 -16.28
C LEU A 82 -9.79 3.62 -16.64
N ASN A 83 -10.23 2.39 -16.90
CA ASN A 83 -9.42 1.22 -17.23
C ASN A 83 -8.38 0.87 -16.14
N ILE A 84 -8.68 1.18 -14.88
CA ILE A 84 -7.83 0.82 -13.74
C ILE A 84 -8.08 -0.65 -13.41
N LYS A 85 -7.02 -1.45 -13.41
CA LYS A 85 -7.10 -2.91 -13.21
C LYS A 85 -6.68 -3.37 -11.81
N MET A 86 -6.09 -2.49 -11.02
CA MET A 86 -5.56 -2.82 -9.70
C MET A 86 -5.65 -1.62 -8.77
N ALA A 87 -6.12 -1.89 -7.55
CA ALA A 87 -6.09 -0.97 -6.41
C ALA A 87 -5.08 -1.48 -5.37
N VAL A 88 -4.26 -0.57 -4.87
CA VAL A 88 -3.27 -0.85 -3.83
C VAL A 88 -3.69 -0.13 -2.56
N PHE A 89 -3.81 -0.87 -1.46
CA PHE A 89 -4.23 -0.35 -0.17
C PHE A 89 -3.08 -0.45 0.83
N ASP A 90 -2.94 0.56 1.68
CA ASP A 90 -2.30 0.35 2.97
C ASP A 90 -3.19 -0.53 3.86
N PHE A 91 -2.63 -1.12 4.91
CA PHE A 91 -3.39 -2.00 5.80
C PHE A 91 -3.94 -1.23 7.00
N ASP A 92 -3.04 -0.70 7.84
CA ASP A 92 -3.40 0.03 9.05
C ASP A 92 -4.18 1.30 8.72
N LEU A 93 -5.24 1.57 9.50
CA LEU A 93 -6.10 2.75 9.34
C LEU A 93 -6.67 2.95 7.91
N THR A 94 -6.71 1.88 7.12
CA THR A 94 -7.20 1.89 5.73
C THR A 94 -8.10 0.69 5.49
N ILE A 95 -7.53 -0.52 5.49
CA ILE A 95 -8.31 -1.77 5.42
C ILE A 95 -8.94 -2.04 6.78
N ILE A 96 -8.13 -1.95 7.83
CA ILE A 96 -8.56 -2.10 9.21
C ILE A 96 -8.72 -0.73 9.88
N GLY A 97 -9.62 -0.67 10.86
CA GLY A 97 -9.85 0.53 11.67
C GLY A 97 -8.85 0.73 12.81
N ALA A 98 -7.80 -0.08 12.88
CA ALA A 98 -6.83 -0.12 13.96
C ALA A 98 -5.38 -0.01 13.44
N HIS A 99 -4.44 0.23 14.36
CA HIS A 99 -3.01 0.22 14.07
C HIS A 99 -2.41 -1.08 14.61
N SER A 100 -1.94 -1.96 13.72
CA SER A 100 -1.42 -3.29 14.08
C SER A 100 -0.08 -3.27 14.81
N GLY A 101 0.71 -2.20 14.68
CA GLY A 101 2.10 -2.21 15.15
C GLY A 101 3.02 -3.12 14.31
N GLY A 102 2.52 -3.65 13.19
CA GLY A 102 3.27 -4.47 12.26
C GLY A 102 3.24 -5.98 12.53
N TYR A 103 2.51 -6.46 13.54
CA TYR A 103 2.30 -7.90 13.80
C TYR A 103 1.07 -8.15 14.69
N ILE A 104 0.64 -9.40 14.82
CA ILE A 104 -0.43 -9.86 15.73
C ILE A 104 0.07 -11.07 16.51
N ASP A 105 -0.26 -11.16 17.80
CA ASP A 105 -0.25 -12.43 18.53
C ASP A 105 -1.66 -13.04 18.48
N LYS A 106 -1.84 -14.14 17.74
CA LYS A 106 -3.17 -14.77 17.59
C LYS A 106 -3.76 -15.27 18.91
N ALA A 107 -2.93 -15.59 19.89
CA ALA A 107 -3.41 -16.05 21.21
C ALA A 107 -3.87 -14.89 22.09
N ASN A 108 -3.38 -13.67 21.82
CA ASN A 108 -3.64 -12.50 22.62
C ASN A 108 -3.75 -11.25 21.73
N ASP A 109 -4.75 -11.23 20.86
CA ASP A 109 -5.02 -10.11 19.93
C ASP A 109 -5.70 -8.95 20.67
N VAL A 110 -4.95 -8.31 21.59
CA VAL A 110 -5.42 -7.21 22.45
C VAL A 110 -5.98 -6.04 21.63
N GLY A 111 -5.40 -5.78 20.46
CA GLY A 111 -5.84 -4.72 19.55
C GLY A 111 -7.04 -5.08 18.68
N HIS A 112 -7.56 -6.31 18.79
CA HIS A 112 -8.60 -6.86 17.92
C HIS A 112 -8.29 -6.70 16.43
N ILE A 113 -7.01 -6.76 16.06
CA ILE A 113 -6.53 -6.52 14.69
C ILE A 113 -7.08 -7.58 13.73
N GLY A 114 -7.26 -8.82 14.20
CA GLY A 114 -7.89 -9.89 13.46
C GLY A 114 -9.33 -9.55 13.06
N THR A 115 -10.09 -8.86 13.90
CA THR A 115 -11.50 -8.55 13.61
C THR A 115 -11.72 -7.12 13.10
N ALA A 116 -10.65 -6.32 12.95
CA ALA A 116 -10.72 -4.89 12.67
C ALA A 116 -10.99 -4.46 11.22
N VAL A 117 -11.21 -5.38 10.26
CA VAL A 117 -11.51 -4.99 8.87
C VAL A 117 -12.80 -4.17 8.82
N THR A 118 -12.71 -2.97 8.25
CA THR A 118 -13.80 -2.00 8.22
C THR A 118 -14.93 -2.45 7.29
N ASN A 119 -16.17 -2.05 7.61
CA ASN A 119 -17.31 -2.31 6.73
C ASN A 119 -17.15 -1.62 5.36
N HIS A 120 -16.56 -0.41 5.33
CA HIS A 120 -16.25 0.28 4.08
C HIS A 120 -15.32 -0.52 3.18
N PHE A 121 -14.26 -1.13 3.73
CA PHE A 121 -13.38 -1.97 2.93
C PHE A 121 -14.09 -3.25 2.46
N LYS A 122 -14.94 -3.87 3.29
CA LYS A 122 -15.73 -5.04 2.86
C LYS A 122 -16.60 -4.70 1.65
N LEU A 123 -17.38 -3.62 1.71
CA LEU A 123 -18.21 -3.13 0.61
C LEU A 123 -17.37 -2.81 -0.64
N LEU A 124 -16.30 -2.04 -0.46
CA LEU A 124 -15.42 -1.65 -1.58
C LEU A 124 -14.75 -2.87 -2.22
N SER A 125 -14.27 -3.82 -1.43
CA SER A 125 -13.59 -5.01 -1.95
C SER A 125 -14.51 -5.86 -2.82
N LYS A 126 -15.79 -5.99 -2.43
CA LYS A 126 -16.83 -6.63 -3.23
C LYS A 126 -17.08 -5.88 -4.54
N ALA A 127 -17.30 -4.56 -4.48
CA ALA A 127 -17.52 -3.73 -5.66
C ALA A 127 -16.33 -3.77 -6.64
N LEU A 128 -15.09 -3.76 -6.14
CA LEU A 128 -13.88 -3.91 -6.94
C LEU A 128 -13.82 -5.26 -7.65
N LYS A 129 -14.12 -6.36 -6.91
CA LYS A 129 -14.17 -7.72 -7.45
C LYS A 129 -15.19 -7.85 -8.58
N GLU A 130 -16.40 -7.34 -8.40
CA GLU A 130 -17.47 -7.33 -9.41
C GLU A 130 -17.09 -6.52 -10.66
N ASN A 131 -16.21 -5.52 -10.50
CA ASN A 131 -15.70 -4.71 -11.61
C ASN A 131 -14.38 -5.24 -12.21
N GLY A 132 -13.91 -6.42 -11.79
CA GLY A 132 -12.68 -7.04 -12.30
C GLY A 132 -11.40 -6.30 -11.89
N ILE A 133 -11.45 -5.54 -10.78
CA ILE A 133 -10.32 -4.77 -10.26
C ILE A 133 -9.63 -5.59 -9.17
N LYS A 134 -8.35 -5.86 -9.38
CA LYS A 134 -7.50 -6.61 -8.45
C LYS A 134 -7.17 -5.79 -7.20
N ILE A 135 -7.09 -6.47 -6.06
CA ILE A 135 -6.69 -5.85 -4.79
C ILE A 135 -5.29 -6.32 -4.40
N THR A 136 -4.45 -5.37 -4.01
CA THR A 136 -3.11 -5.61 -3.49
C THR A 136 -2.91 -4.80 -2.22
N VAL A 137 -2.10 -5.30 -1.29
CA VAL A 137 -1.80 -4.60 -0.03
C VAL A 137 -0.33 -4.21 0.00
N ALA A 138 -0.04 -2.98 0.42
CA ALA A 138 1.30 -2.48 0.66
C ALA A 138 1.39 -2.02 2.12
N THR A 139 1.90 -2.86 3.02
CA THR A 139 1.88 -2.66 4.47
C THR A 139 3.28 -2.56 5.08
N PHE A 140 3.37 -1.90 6.23
CA PHE A 140 4.55 -1.87 7.10
C PHE A 140 4.45 -2.94 8.18
N SER A 141 4.41 -4.19 7.74
CA SER A 141 4.36 -5.37 8.59
C SER A 141 5.30 -6.38 7.99
N ASP A 142 6.39 -6.67 8.67
CA ASP A 142 7.52 -7.43 8.16
C ASP A 142 7.83 -8.59 9.10
N GLU A 143 8.18 -9.73 8.53
CA GLU A 143 8.59 -10.93 9.24
C GLU A 143 9.82 -10.69 10.13
N GLU A 144 10.70 -9.77 9.74
CA GLU A 144 11.85 -9.36 10.56
C GLU A 144 11.41 -8.79 11.93
N ALA A 145 10.19 -8.26 12.07
CA ALA A 145 9.67 -7.76 13.34
C ALA A 145 9.49 -8.83 14.41
N ILE A 146 9.22 -10.07 13.98
CA ILE A 146 8.90 -11.17 14.88
C ILE A 146 9.95 -12.29 14.82
N ARG A 147 10.99 -12.14 14.00
CA ARG A 147 12.02 -13.15 13.74
C ARG A 147 12.61 -13.76 15.01
N TYR A 148 13.03 -12.94 15.97
CA TYR A 148 13.66 -13.41 17.22
C TYR A 148 12.66 -13.82 18.31
N SER A 149 11.39 -13.43 18.17
CA SER A 149 10.34 -13.72 19.14
C SER A 149 9.53 -14.96 18.77
N ARG A 150 9.46 -15.32 17.49
CA ARG A 150 8.64 -16.42 16.96
C ARG A 150 8.97 -17.78 17.58
N GLY A 151 10.24 -18.05 17.90
CA GLY A 151 10.63 -19.31 18.53
C GLY A 151 10.03 -19.50 19.93
N ARG A 152 9.81 -18.40 20.67
CA ARG A 152 9.19 -18.41 22.00
C ARG A 152 7.69 -18.16 21.95
N ASN A 153 7.22 -17.48 20.90
CA ASN A 153 5.82 -17.14 20.71
C ASN A 153 5.40 -17.50 19.27
N PRO A 154 5.00 -18.75 19.02
CA PRO A 154 4.67 -19.25 17.68
C PRO A 154 3.33 -18.70 17.14
N THR A 155 2.55 -18.02 17.97
CA THR A 155 1.28 -17.41 17.58
C THR A 155 1.46 -16.01 16.97
N LEU A 156 2.69 -15.48 16.96
CA LEU A 156 3.06 -14.25 16.27
C LEU A 156 3.03 -14.40 14.74
N ILE A 157 2.26 -13.54 14.10
CA ILE A 157 2.15 -13.42 12.64
C ILE A 157 2.41 -11.98 12.19
N ALA A 158 3.00 -11.82 11.00
CA ALA A 158 3.24 -10.54 10.38
C ALA A 158 2.97 -10.63 8.87
N GLY A 159 3.14 -9.51 8.16
CA GLY A 159 3.07 -9.39 6.72
C GLY A 159 1.81 -10.02 6.11
N THR A 160 2.03 -10.98 5.22
CA THR A 160 0.95 -11.65 4.48
C THR A 160 0.00 -12.41 5.40
N ASP A 161 0.53 -13.12 6.40
CA ASP A 161 -0.28 -13.97 7.26
C ASP A 161 -1.15 -13.14 8.20
N MET A 162 -0.63 -11.99 8.65
CA MET A 162 -1.41 -11.00 9.40
C MET A 162 -2.61 -10.49 8.59
N VAL A 163 -2.38 -10.07 7.34
CA VAL A 163 -3.47 -9.57 6.47
C VAL A 163 -4.52 -10.66 6.24
N LYS A 164 -4.09 -11.89 5.91
CA LYS A 164 -5.01 -13.03 5.70
C LYS A 164 -5.82 -13.34 6.94
N PHE A 165 -5.17 -13.38 8.11
CA PHE A 165 -5.84 -13.61 9.39
C PHE A 165 -6.93 -12.57 9.62
N SER A 166 -6.65 -11.28 9.40
CA SER A 166 -7.65 -10.23 9.54
C SER A 166 -8.80 -10.35 8.55
N MET A 167 -8.54 -10.68 7.28
CA MET A 167 -9.62 -10.93 6.31
C MET A 167 -10.55 -12.05 6.78
N GLN A 168 -9.97 -13.16 7.23
CA GLN A 168 -10.71 -14.35 7.66
C GLN A 168 -11.55 -14.07 8.91
N GLN A 169 -10.94 -13.52 9.96
CA GLN A 169 -11.60 -13.30 11.24
C GLN A 169 -12.68 -12.21 11.15
N SER A 170 -12.51 -11.20 10.29
CA SER A 170 -13.55 -10.20 10.01
C SER A 170 -14.64 -10.65 9.03
N LYS A 171 -14.61 -11.91 8.55
CA LYS A 171 -15.54 -12.41 7.51
C LYS A 171 -15.54 -11.57 6.23
N CYS A 172 -14.36 -11.13 5.80
CA CYS A 172 -14.16 -10.38 4.55
C CYS A 172 -13.75 -11.36 3.44
N ASP A 173 -14.51 -11.42 2.35
CA ASP A 173 -14.26 -12.31 1.20
C ASP A 173 -13.32 -11.69 0.14
N ALA A 174 -12.62 -10.61 0.50
CA ALA A 174 -11.71 -9.91 -0.38
C ALA A 174 -10.59 -10.83 -0.88
N LYS A 175 -10.46 -10.95 -2.20
CA LYS A 175 -9.34 -11.67 -2.82
C LYS A 175 -8.12 -10.75 -2.95
N ILE A 176 -7.19 -10.88 -2.00
CA ILE A 176 -5.91 -10.16 -2.04
C ILE A 176 -4.94 -10.90 -2.97
N GLU A 177 -4.56 -10.27 -4.08
CA GLU A 177 -3.69 -10.89 -5.08
C GLU A 177 -2.23 -10.98 -4.60
N LYS A 178 -1.77 -9.97 -3.85
CA LYS A 178 -0.42 -9.96 -3.27
C LYS A 178 -0.35 -8.98 -2.09
N VAL A 179 0.54 -9.28 -1.15
CA VAL A 179 0.93 -8.39 -0.06
C VAL A 179 2.40 -8.04 -0.22
N TYR A 180 2.71 -6.75 -0.22
CA TYR A 180 4.06 -6.21 -0.13
C TYR A 180 4.24 -5.74 1.31
N ALA A 181 4.99 -6.52 2.08
CA ALA A 181 5.06 -6.47 3.52
C ALA A 181 6.52 -6.20 3.92
N TYR A 182 6.92 -4.94 3.84
CA TYR A 182 8.29 -4.51 4.15
C TYR A 182 8.27 -3.33 5.08
N TYR A 183 9.06 -3.37 6.15
CA TYR A 183 9.13 -2.28 7.13
C TYR A 183 10.49 -1.56 7.08
N PRO A 184 10.55 -0.27 6.71
CA PRO A 184 11.81 0.43 6.46
C PRO A 184 12.87 0.36 7.56
N PRO A 185 12.54 0.38 8.87
CA PRO A 185 13.54 0.23 9.93
C PRO A 185 14.44 -1.00 9.83
N TYR A 186 13.96 -2.11 9.25
CA TYR A 186 14.79 -3.32 9.08
C TYR A 186 15.75 -3.24 7.90
N TYR A 187 15.55 -2.30 6.97
CA TYR A 187 16.33 -2.15 5.75
C TYR A 187 17.18 -0.87 5.76
N ARG A 188 17.81 -0.57 6.90
CA ARG A 188 18.73 0.56 7.08
C ARG A 188 20.17 0.23 6.75
N GLU A 189 20.58 -1.02 6.98
CA GLU A 189 21.96 -1.46 6.77
C GLU A 189 22.17 -2.04 5.36
N PRO A 190 23.37 -1.88 4.77
CA PRO A 190 23.67 -2.41 3.44
C PRO A 190 23.35 -3.88 3.26
N ARG A 191 23.63 -4.72 4.27
CA ARG A 191 23.33 -6.15 4.21
C ARG A 191 21.84 -6.46 4.05
N HIS A 192 20.94 -5.62 4.55
CA HIS A 192 19.49 -5.86 4.48
C HIS A 192 18.88 -5.28 3.20
N TYR A 193 19.14 -4.00 2.89
CA TYR A 193 18.51 -3.40 1.71
C TYR A 193 19.08 -3.94 0.39
N ARG A 194 20.33 -4.43 0.35
CA ARG A 194 20.89 -5.07 -0.85
C ARG A 194 20.23 -6.42 -1.16
N GLN A 195 19.72 -7.14 -0.17
CA GLN A 195 18.94 -8.37 -0.39
C GLN A 195 17.64 -8.09 -1.15
N LEU A 196 17.11 -6.87 -1.03
CA LEU A 196 15.96 -6.38 -1.78
C LEU A 196 16.32 -5.77 -3.15
N GLY A 197 17.59 -5.85 -3.56
CA GLY A 197 18.10 -5.24 -4.79
C GLY A 197 18.13 -3.71 -4.74
N MET A 198 18.23 -3.12 -3.55
CA MET A 198 18.36 -1.67 -3.35
C MET A 198 19.83 -1.28 -3.19
N ASP A 199 20.16 -0.06 -3.62
CA ASP A 199 21.49 0.56 -3.50
C ASP A 199 21.62 1.43 -2.24
N LYS A 200 20.49 1.77 -1.60
CA LYS A 200 20.39 2.62 -0.42
C LYS A 200 19.28 2.14 0.52
N PRO A 201 19.23 2.62 1.77
CA PRO A 201 18.17 2.30 2.72
C PRO A 201 16.77 2.50 2.17
N MET A 202 15.83 1.68 2.63
CA MET A 202 14.42 1.85 2.29
C MET A 202 13.89 3.18 2.84
N SER A 203 13.15 3.91 2.01
CA SER A 203 12.47 5.13 2.43
C SER A 203 11.33 4.83 3.39
N HIS A 204 11.00 5.78 4.26
CA HIS A 204 9.87 5.68 5.19
C HIS A 204 8.49 5.87 4.53
N ASP A 205 8.46 5.99 3.20
CA ASP A 205 7.24 6.03 2.39
C ASP A 205 7.00 4.68 1.69
N LYS A 206 5.83 4.54 1.04
CA LYS A 206 5.47 3.32 0.29
C LYS A 206 6.10 3.27 -1.12
N SER A 207 7.05 4.13 -1.46
CA SER A 207 7.56 4.20 -2.84
C SER A 207 8.27 2.93 -3.27
N TYR A 208 8.96 2.23 -2.36
CA TYR A 208 9.54 0.91 -2.63
C TYR A 208 8.44 -0.11 -2.96
N HIS A 209 7.41 -0.23 -2.10
CA HIS A 209 6.28 -1.15 -2.28
C HIS A 209 5.60 -0.91 -3.62
N LEU A 210 5.32 0.35 -3.96
CA LEU A 210 4.66 0.72 -5.21
C LEU A 210 5.52 0.42 -6.44
N LYS A 211 6.84 0.58 -6.36
CA LYS A 211 7.76 0.10 -7.42
C LYS A 211 7.66 -1.41 -7.59
N GLN A 212 7.57 -2.18 -6.50
CA GLN A 212 7.44 -3.64 -6.56
C GLN A 212 6.09 -4.09 -7.15
N VAL A 213 5.01 -3.36 -6.85
CA VAL A 213 3.70 -3.54 -7.50
C VAL A 213 3.83 -3.36 -9.01
N GLY A 214 4.42 -2.24 -9.47
CA GLY A 214 4.57 -1.95 -10.89
C GLY A 214 5.43 -2.96 -11.65
N ARG A 215 6.44 -3.57 -10.99
CA ARG A 215 7.25 -4.64 -11.57
C ARG A 215 6.49 -5.95 -11.70
N SER A 216 5.69 -6.30 -10.69
CA SER A 216 4.95 -7.57 -10.67
C SER A 216 3.70 -7.56 -11.56
N SER A 217 3.12 -6.39 -11.83
CA SER A 217 1.92 -6.25 -12.67
C SER A 217 2.18 -6.28 -14.18
N GLY A 218 3.41 -6.53 -14.62
CA GLY A 218 3.71 -6.82 -16.03
C GLY A 218 3.67 -5.61 -16.96
N SER A 219 4.01 -4.41 -16.49
CA SER A 219 4.49 -3.36 -17.39
C SER A 219 5.82 -3.80 -17.98
N LYS A 220 5.78 -4.63 -19.04
CA LYS A 220 6.94 -4.91 -19.89
C LYS A 220 7.47 -3.55 -20.34
N ARG A 221 8.67 -3.18 -19.89
CA ARG A 221 9.46 -2.15 -20.56
C ARG A 221 9.59 -2.62 -22.01
N VAL A 222 8.86 -1.98 -22.93
CA VAL A 222 9.20 -2.04 -24.34
C VAL A 222 10.63 -1.52 -24.41
N LYS A 223 11.60 -2.42 -24.63
CA LYS A 223 12.95 -2.04 -25.02
C LYS A 223 12.75 -1.22 -26.29
N ARG A 224 13.00 0.10 -26.23
CA ARG A 224 13.11 0.92 -27.43
C ARG A 224 14.12 0.22 -28.34
N GLY A 225 13.69 -0.04 -29.57
CA GLY A 225 14.43 -0.85 -30.53
C GLY A 225 15.87 -0.40 -30.67
N GLN A 226 16.78 -1.37 -30.69
CA GLN A 226 17.98 -1.23 -31.49
C GLN A 226 17.50 -1.14 -32.94
N ALA A 227 17.73 0.01 -33.56
CA ALA A 227 17.68 0.13 -35.01
C ALA A 227 18.78 -0.78 -35.56
N VAL A 228 18.39 -1.92 -36.13
CA VAL A 228 19.25 -2.66 -37.04
C VAL A 228 19.23 -1.85 -38.34
N ARG A 229 20.36 -1.22 -38.66
CA ARG A 229 20.61 -0.69 -40.00
C ARG A 229 20.69 -1.88 -40.95
N SER A 230 19.84 -1.86 -41.97
CA SER A 230 20.01 -2.64 -43.19
C SER A 230 21.17 -2.06 -43.98
N GLU A 231 22.15 -2.90 -44.28
CA GLU A 231 22.97 -2.84 -45.50
C GLU A 231 22.61 -4.06 -46.35
#